data_AF-A0A934NT63-F1
#
_entry.id   AF-A0A934NT63-F1
#
_cell.length_a   1.000
_cell.length_b   1.000
_cell.length_c   1.000
_cell.angle_alpha   90.00
_cell.angle_beta   90.00
_cell.angle_gamma   90.00
#
_symmetry.space_group_name_H-M   'P 1'
#
loop_
_entity.id
_entity.type
_entity.pdbx_description
1 polymer ?
#
loop_
_entity_poly.entity_id
_entity_poly.type
_entity_poly.pdbx_seq_one_letter_code
_entity_poly.pdbx_strand_id
1 'polypeptide(L)' 'MSSDTTTRSRYEERVHLVSEALTSNTKLDKKAAAKVAVQILHAIDTIPEKVR' A
#
# COMPACT_ATOMS: atom_id res chain seq x y z
N MET A 1 7.14 -28.19 -10.38
CA MET A 1 7.10 -27.30 -9.20
C MET A 1 6.36 -26.04 -9.59
N SER A 2 5.03 -26.06 -9.48
CA SER A 2 4.20 -24.90 -9.81
C SER A 2 4.14 -24.04 -8.56
N SER A 3 5.03 -23.06 -8.47
CA SER A 3 4.91 -22.00 -7.48
C SER A 3 3.59 -21.28 -7.74
N ASP A 4 2.62 -21.42 -6.83
CA ASP A 4 1.45 -20.55 -6.73
C ASP A 4 1.97 -19.12 -6.54
N THR A 5 2.31 -18.47 -7.64
CA THR A 5 2.49 -17.02 -7.67
C THR A 5 1.10 -16.47 -7.45
N THR A 6 0.73 -16.21 -6.21
CA THR A 6 -0.47 -15.45 -5.87
C THR A 6 -0.41 -14.18 -6.70
N THR A 7 -1.20 -14.11 -7.77
CA THR A 7 -1.26 -12.96 -8.66
C THR A 7 -1.80 -11.79 -7.86
N ARG A 8 -0.92 -11.08 -7.16
CA ARG A 8 -1.26 -9.87 -6.43
C ARG A 8 -1.56 -8.79 -7.45
N SER A 9 -2.67 -8.11 -7.27
CA SER A 9 -2.96 -6.92 -8.07
C SER A 9 -1.90 -5.86 -7.82
N ARG A 10 -1.55 -5.04 -8.83
CA ARG A 10 -0.67 -3.87 -8.64
C ARG A 10 -1.15 -2.96 -7.50
N TYR A 11 -2.46 -2.89 -7.29
CA TYR A 11 -3.04 -2.18 -6.16
C TYR A 11 -2.62 -2.79 -4.81
N GLU A 12 -2.70 -4.11 -4.69
CA GLU A 12 -2.32 -4.82 -3.46
C GLU A 12 -0.82 -4.71 -3.17
N GLU A 13 0.01 -4.71 -4.22
CA GLU A 13 1.45 -4.48 -4.10
C GLU A 13 1.76 -3.06 -3.60
N ARG A 14 1.10 -2.03 -4.15
CA ARG A 14 1.22 -0.64 -3.66
C ARG A 14 0.78 -0.51 -2.20
N VAL A 15 -0.34 -1.13 -1.82
CA VAL A 15 -0.83 -1.12 -0.43
C VAL A 15 0.19 -1.80 0.49
N HIS A 16 0.78 -2.91 0.06
CA HIS A 16 1.77 -3.64 0.83
C HIS A 16 3.02 -2.79 1.10
N LEU A 17 3.58 -2.17 0.06
CA LEU A 17 4.78 -1.32 0.17
C LEU A 17 4.56 -0.12 1.10
N VAL A 18 3.43 0.58 0.94
CA VAL A 18 3.10 1.73 1.80
C VAL A 18 2.85 1.27 3.24
N SER A 19 2.16 0.14 3.43
CA SER A 19 1.94 -0.45 4.76
C SER A 19 3.26 -0.83 5.43
N GLU A 20 4.21 -1.41 4.71
CA GLU A 20 5.52 -1.80 5.23
C GLU A 20 6.33 -0.57 5.66
N ALA A 21 6.33 0.48 4.84
CA ALA A 21 6.95 1.76 5.17
C ALA A 21 6.32 2.39 6.43
N LEU A 22 4.99 2.34 6.56
CA LEU A 22 4.29 2.84 7.74
C LEU A 22 4.66 2.04 9.00
N THR A 23 4.68 0.71 8.93
CA THR A 23 5.07 -0.12 10.09
C THR A 23 6.53 0.04 10.47
N SER A 24 7.40 0.41 9.53
CA SER A 24 8.83 0.62 9.79
C SER A 24 9.13 1.97 10.45
N ASN A 25 8.28 2.97 10.22
CA ASN A 25 8.50 4.36 10.67
C ASN A 25 7.54 4.81 11.77
N THR A 26 6.55 3.99 12.12
CA THR A 26 5.53 4.34 13.12
C THR A 26 5.23 3.15 14.04
N LYS A 27 4.49 3.39 15.11
CA LYS A 27 4.03 2.33 16.04
C LYS A 27 2.67 1.74 15.62
N LEU A 28 2.27 1.90 14.35
CA LEU A 28 1.03 1.33 13.83
C LEU A 28 1.14 -0.20 13.77
N ASP A 29 0.08 -0.89 14.18
CA ASP A 29 -0.03 -2.32 13.92
C ASP A 29 -0.23 -2.58 12.42
N LYS A 30 0.04 -3.81 11.97
CA LYS A 30 -0.06 -4.16 10.54
C LYS A 30 -1.45 -3.86 9.95
N LYS A 31 -2.51 -4.01 10.74
CA LYS A 31 -3.88 -3.80 10.30
C LYS A 31 -4.20 -2.30 10.15
N ALA A 32 -3.81 -1.46 11.11
CA ALA A 32 -3.98 -0.01 10.98
C ALA A 32 -3.07 0.56 9.89
N ALA A 33 -1.82 0.07 9.76
CA ALA A 33 -0.92 0.48 8.69
C ALA A 33 -1.52 0.18 7.30
N ALA A 34 -2.11 -1.00 7.09
CA ALA A 34 -2.78 -1.33 5.84
C ALA A 34 -3.99 -0.42 5.56
N LYS A 35 -4.79 -0.09 6.59
CA LYS A 35 -5.93 0.82 6.45
C LYS A 35 -5.48 2.24 6.08
N VAL A 36 -4.41 2.74 6.70
CA VAL A 36 -3.83 4.05 6.39
C VAL A 36 -3.19 4.04 5.01
N ALA A 37 -2.53 2.96 4.60
CA ALA A 37 -1.95 2.81 3.26
C ALA A 37 -3.01 2.95 2.15
N VAL A 38 -4.19 2.37 2.33
CA VAL A 38 -5.32 2.54 1.39
C VAL A 38 -5.75 4.01 1.31
N GLN A 39 -5.85 4.71 2.43
CA GLN A 39 -6.24 6.12 2.45
C GLN A 39 -5.19 7.02 1.78
N ILE A 40 -3.91 6.76 2.01
CA ILE A 40 -2.79 7.47 1.37
C ILE A 40 -2.81 7.25 -0.14
N LEU A 41 -2.98 6.00 -0.60
CA LEU A 41 -3.03 5.70 -2.02
C LEU A 41 -4.22 6.37 -2.69
N HIS A 42 -5.39 6.37 -2.04
CA HIS A 42 -6.56 7.08 -2.56
C HIS A 42 -6.32 8.58 -2.65
N ALA A 43 -5.67 9.19 -1.65
CA ALA A 43 -5.29 10.60 -1.70
C ALA A 43 -4.33 10.89 -2.86
N ILE A 44 -3.26 10.09 -3.01
CA ILE A 44 -2.29 10.22 -4.10
C ILE A 44 -2.95 10.04 -5.48
N ASP A 45 -3.87 9.09 -5.61
CA ASP A 45 -4.62 8.84 -6.84
C ASP A 45 -5.66 9.92 -7.15
N THR A 46 -6.00 10.75 -6.17
CA THR A 46 -6.88 11.92 -6.35
C THR A 46 -6.10 13.22 -6.60
N ILE A 47 -4.77 13.24 -6.40
CA ILE A 47 -3.93 14.40 -6.73
C ILE A 47 -3.84 14.51 -8.26
N PRO A 48 -4.22 15.66 -8.86
CA PRO A 48 -4.12 15.86 -10.29
C PRO A 48 -2.69 15.67 -10.79
N GLU A 49 -2.54 14.95 -11.90
CA GLU A 49 -1.25 14.56 -12.52
C GLU A 49 -0.23 15.70 -12.65
N LYS A 50 -0.70 16.96 -12.79
CA LYS A 50 0.16 18.15 -12.88
C LYS A 50 1.04 18.41 -11.65
N VAL A 51 0.80 17.73 -10.53
CA VAL A 51 1.51 17.89 -9.26
C VAL A 51 2.23 16.61 -8.82
N ARG A 52 2.11 15.50 -9.56
CA ARG A 52 2.67 14.19 -9.20
C ARG A 52 4.13 14.04 -9.65
#